data_AF-A0A1F9K693-F1
#
_entry.id   AF-A0A1F9K693-F1
#
_cell.length_a   1.000
_cell.length_b   1.000
_cell.length_c   1.000
_cell.angle_alpha   90.00
_cell.angle_beta   90.00
_cell.angle_gamma   90.00
#
_symmetry.space_group_name_H-M   'P 1'
#
loop_
_entity.id
_entity.type
_entity.pdbx_description
1 polymer ?
#
loop_
_entity_poly.entity_id
_entity_poly.type
_entity_poly.pdbx_seq_one_letter_code
_entity_poly.pdbx_strand_id
1 'polypeptide(L)'
;MEAIVINPPQLVQPRGYNHGFKITGAATLLFLGGQVGWDQDGRLVGEDDVVAQFDKALQNILAVVKAAGGEPESIVKLNLYVTDKEAYLAAQKELGLVYRRHMGKHFPTMTLVEVKSLYEPGAKVEIEGLAVL
;
A
#
# COMPACT_ATOMS: atom_id res chain seq x y z
N MET A 1 21.77 -4.06 -2.59
CA MET A 1 20.79 -4.04 -1.49
C MET A 1 20.29 -5.44 -1.21
N GLU A 2 20.12 -5.81 0.05
CA GLU A 2 19.49 -7.07 0.47
C GLU A 2 18.27 -6.74 1.35
N ALA A 3 17.12 -7.32 1.01
CA ALA A 3 15.89 -7.19 1.78
C ALA A 3 15.52 -8.56 2.36
N ILE A 4 15.69 -8.72 3.67
CA ILE A 4 15.41 -9.97 4.37
C ILE A 4 14.10 -9.85 5.12
N VAL A 5 13.15 -10.72 4.80
CA VAL A 5 11.90 -10.87 5.56
C VAL A 5 12.18 -11.44 6.94
N ILE A 6 11.67 -10.78 7.97
CA ILE A 6 11.79 -11.19 9.37
C ILE A 6 10.40 -11.55 9.89
N ASN A 7 10.10 -12.84 9.95
CA ASN A 7 8.85 -13.38 10.52
C ASN A 7 9.20 -14.38 11.64
N PRO A 8 9.39 -13.91 12.89
CA PRO A 8 9.77 -14.77 14.00
C PRO A 8 8.67 -15.81 14.33
N PRO A 9 9.03 -17.05 14.71
CA PRO A 9 8.06 -18.10 15.00
C PRO A 9 7.20 -17.84 16.25
N GLN A 10 7.57 -16.86 17.08
CA GLN A 10 6.81 -16.44 18.26
C GLN A 10 5.55 -15.63 17.88
N LEU A 11 5.46 -15.13 16.64
CA LEU A 11 4.31 -14.38 16.16
C LEU A 11 3.41 -15.25 15.28
N VAL A 12 2.15 -14.85 15.17
CA VAL A 12 1.21 -15.47 14.23
C VAL A 12 1.76 -15.41 12.80
N GLN A 13 1.58 -16.46 12.01
CA GLN A 13 1.99 -16.46 10.61
C GLN A 13 1.26 -15.32 9.87
N PRO A 14 1.99 -14.35 9.29
CA PRO A 14 1.34 -13.20 8.68
C PRO A 14 0.69 -13.59 7.36
N ARG A 15 -0.44 -12.94 7.04
CA ARG A 15 -1.21 -13.15 5.81
C ARG A 15 -1.43 -11.79 5.15
N GLY A 16 -0.83 -11.60 3.98
CA GLY A 16 -0.93 -10.34 3.25
C GLY A 16 -0.03 -9.21 3.77
N TYR A 17 0.97 -9.52 4.59
CA TYR A 17 2.01 -8.60 5.06
C TYR A 17 3.22 -9.42 5.56
N ASN A 18 4.32 -8.74 5.89
CA ASN A 18 5.44 -9.31 6.67
C ASN A 18 5.61 -8.56 7.99
N HIS A 19 6.02 -9.24 9.07
CA HIS A 19 6.22 -8.61 10.39
C HIS A 19 7.36 -7.60 10.39
N GLY A 20 8.42 -7.87 9.64
CA GLY A 20 9.56 -6.99 9.52
C GLY A 20 10.35 -7.19 8.24
N PHE A 21 11.06 -6.14 7.85
CA PHE A 21 12.12 -6.19 6.84
C PHE A 21 13.42 -5.71 7.46
N LYS A 22 14.49 -6.48 7.29
CA LYS A 22 15.85 -6.04 7.53
C LYS A 22 16.47 -5.67 6.19
N ILE A 23 16.74 -4.39 5.98
CA ILE A 23 17.36 -3.87 4.76
C ILE A 23 18.84 -3.58 5.02
N THR A 24 19.73 -4.12 4.19
CA THR A 24 21.16 -3.84 4.22
C THR A 24 21.65 -3.35 2.86
N GLY A 25 22.64 -2.46 2.87
CA GLY A 25 23.24 -1.93 1.63
C GLY A 25 22.23 -1.24 0.70
N ALA A 26 21.22 -0.57 1.25
CA ALA A 26 20.36 0.34 0.50
C ALA A 26 21.15 1.62 0.19
N ALA A 27 21.08 2.08 -1.06
CA ALA A 27 21.74 3.30 -1.48
C ALA A 27 20.84 4.52 -1.27
N THR A 28 19.52 4.33 -1.35
CA THR A 28 18.55 5.42 -1.23
C THR A 28 17.28 4.99 -0.51
N LEU A 29 16.74 5.89 0.31
CA LEU A 29 15.42 5.77 0.90
C LEU A 29 14.46 6.70 0.16
N LEU A 30 13.33 6.15 -0.28
CA LEU A 30 12.26 6.91 -0.92
C LEU A 30 11.04 6.93 0.01
N PHE A 31 10.78 8.10 0.60
CA PHE A 31 9.59 8.35 1.39
C PHE A 31 8.43 8.68 0.47
N LEU A 32 7.33 7.92 0.57
CA LEU A 32 6.16 8.05 -0.29
C LEU A 32 5.08 8.84 0.45
N GLY A 33 4.66 9.98 -0.11
CA GLY A 33 3.51 10.72 0.40
C GLY A 33 2.21 9.94 0.20
N GLY A 34 1.22 10.20 1.05
CA GLY A 34 -0.11 9.59 0.97
C GLY A 34 -0.76 9.78 -0.40
N GLN A 35 -1.25 8.69 -0.96
CA GLN A 35 -1.97 8.64 -2.23
C GLN A 35 -3.40 8.17 -1.99
N VAL A 36 -4.36 8.97 -2.45
CA VAL A 36 -5.76 8.57 -2.61
C VAL A 36 -6.02 8.11 -4.05
N GLY A 37 -7.25 7.67 -4.32
CA GLY A 37 -7.70 7.22 -5.64
C GLY A 37 -7.88 8.34 -6.69
N TRP A 38 -7.03 9.36 -6.70
CA TRP A 38 -7.08 10.41 -7.72
C TRP A 38 -6.58 9.95 -9.08
N ASP A 39 -7.26 10.35 -10.15
CA ASP A 39 -6.71 10.35 -11.51
C ASP A 39 -5.76 11.53 -11.77
N GLN A 40 -5.22 11.60 -12.98
CA GLN A 40 -4.27 12.65 -13.38
C GLN A 40 -4.86 14.07 -13.38
N ASP A 41 -6.19 14.19 -13.41
CA ASP A 41 -6.90 15.46 -13.39
C ASP A 41 -7.35 15.83 -11.96
N GLY A 42 -6.96 15.04 -10.95
CA GLY A 42 -7.32 15.25 -9.55
C GLY A 42 -8.75 14.80 -9.20
N ARG A 43 -9.38 13.95 -10.01
CA ARG A 43 -10.72 13.41 -9.71
C ARG A 43 -10.61 12.07 -9.01
N LEU A 44 -11.37 11.86 -7.94
CA LEU A 44 -11.48 10.55 -7.31
C LEU A 44 -12.16 9.57 -8.27
N VAL A 45 -11.53 8.42 -8.50
CA VAL A 45 -12.15 7.31 -9.23
C VAL A 45 -13.06 6.51 -8.31
N GLY A 46 -14.06 5.83 -8.86
CA GLY A 46 -14.88 4.88 -8.09
C GLY A 46 -15.63 5.54 -6.94
N GLU A 47 -16.67 6.31 -7.29
CA GLU A 47 -17.59 6.88 -6.30
C GLU A 47 -18.16 5.75 -5.42
N ASP A 48 -17.95 5.88 -4.11
CA ASP A 48 -18.30 4.86 -3.11
C ASP A 48 -17.72 3.44 -3.33
N ASP A 49 -16.69 3.29 -4.17
CA ASP A 49 -16.02 2.02 -4.45
C ASP A 49 -14.60 2.01 -3.87
N VAL A 50 -14.45 1.41 -2.68
CA VAL A 50 -13.15 1.27 -1.99
C VAL A 50 -12.15 0.44 -2.81
N VAL A 51 -12.61 -0.52 -3.63
CA VAL A 51 -11.73 -1.37 -4.44
C VAL A 51 -11.14 -0.56 -5.58
N ALA A 52 -11.97 0.20 -6.30
CA ALA A 52 -11.50 1.06 -7.38
C ALA A 52 -10.57 2.17 -6.86
N GLN A 53 -10.89 2.78 -5.72
CA GLN A 53 -10.02 3.78 -5.09
C GLN A 53 -8.70 3.18 -4.61
N PHE A 54 -8.72 1.98 -4.02
CA PHE A 54 -7.51 1.26 -3.61
C PHE A 54 -6.63 0.92 -4.82
N ASP A 55 -7.22 0.41 -5.90
CA ASP A 55 -6.53 0.12 -7.16
C ASP A 55 -5.77 1.35 -7.64
N LYS A 56 -6.46 2.50 -7.69
CA LYS A 56 -5.86 3.74 -8.16
C LYS A 56 -4.81 4.31 -7.21
N ALA A 57 -5.07 4.30 -5.89
CA ALA A 57 -4.10 4.74 -4.89
C ALA A 57 -2.80 3.93 -4.96
N LEU A 58 -2.90 2.60 -5.14
CA LEU A 58 -1.74 1.73 -5.28
C LEU A 58 -0.98 1.97 -6.60
N GLN A 59 -1.70 2.20 -7.71
CA GLN A 59 -1.08 2.62 -8.97
C GLN A 59 -0.31 3.95 -8.80
N ASN A 60 -0.86 4.90 -8.06
CA ASN A 60 -0.23 6.20 -7.82
C ASN A 60 1.06 6.02 -6.98
N ILE A 61 1.05 5.17 -5.95
CA ILE A 61 2.26 4.79 -5.20
C ILE A 61 3.32 4.20 -6.14
N LEU A 62 2.92 3.25 -6.99
CA LEU A 62 3.84 2.60 -7.93
C LEU A 62 4.38 3.55 -9.00
N ALA A 63 3.59 4.54 -9.41
CA ALA A 63 4.06 5.57 -10.32
C ALA A 63 5.20 6.40 -9.72
N VAL A 64 5.11 6.77 -8.44
CA VAL A 64 6.19 7.48 -7.71
C VAL A 64 7.43 6.59 -7.59
N VAL A 65 7.26 5.33 -7.18
CA VAL A 65 8.36 4.36 -7.06
C VAL A 65 9.07 4.17 -8.40
N LYS A 66 8.31 3.97 -9.48
CA LYS A 66 8.85 3.82 -10.83
C LYS A 66 9.57 5.06 -11.33
N ALA A 67 9.04 6.25 -11.05
CA ALA A 67 9.69 7.52 -11.40
C ALA A 67 11.04 7.71 -10.68
N ALA A 68 11.19 7.13 -9.48
CA ALA A 68 12.45 7.10 -8.74
C ALA A 68 13.40 5.96 -9.18
N GLY A 69 13.02 5.14 -10.17
CA GLY A 69 13.82 4.02 -10.66
C GLY A 69 13.64 2.71 -9.89
N GLY A 70 12.60 2.60 -9.06
CA GLY A 70 12.26 1.38 -8.33
C GLY A 70 11.21 0.51 -9.01
N GLU A 71 10.92 -0.61 -8.36
CA GLU A 71 9.90 -1.60 -8.75
C GLU A 71 8.97 -1.89 -7.54
N PRO A 72 7.84 -2.61 -7.71
CA PRO A 72 6.96 -2.94 -6.57
C PRO A 72 7.71 -3.55 -5.37
N GLU A 73 8.71 -4.38 -5.63
CA GLU A 73 9.60 -5.04 -4.67
C GLU A 73 10.45 -4.06 -3.85
N SER A 74 10.66 -2.83 -4.34
CA SER A 74 11.34 -1.76 -3.62
C SER A 74 10.55 -1.27 -2.40
N ILE A 75 9.22 -1.44 -2.40
CA ILE A 75 8.36 -1.00 -1.29
C ILE A 75 8.57 -1.93 -0.10
N VAL A 76 8.99 -1.37 1.05
CA VAL A 76 9.26 -2.14 2.28
C VAL A 76 8.25 -1.89 3.38
N LYS A 77 7.49 -0.79 3.28
CA LYS A 77 6.40 -0.47 4.19
C LYS A 77 5.26 0.22 3.47
N LEU A 78 4.03 -0.17 3.80
CA LEU A 78 2.82 0.59 3.50
C LEU A 78 2.03 0.86 4.79
N ASN A 79 1.40 2.03 4.87
CA ASN A 79 0.32 2.30 5.80
C ASN A 79 -0.95 2.59 4.99
N LEU A 80 -2.05 1.96 5.38
CA LEU A 80 -3.35 2.08 4.75
C LEU A 80 -4.29 2.72 5.76
N TYR A 81 -4.89 3.84 5.38
CA TYR A 81 -5.91 4.53 6.16
C TYR A 81 -7.23 4.40 5.44
N VAL A 82 -8.26 3.85 6.11
CA VAL A 82 -9.58 3.63 5.52
C VAL A 82 -10.66 4.33 6.33
N THR A 83 -11.70 4.82 5.68
CA THR A 83 -12.82 5.50 6.38
C THR A 83 -13.89 4.54 6.90
N ASP A 84 -13.95 3.34 6.32
CA ASP A 84 -14.87 2.27 6.71
C ASP A 84 -14.12 0.94 6.62
N LYS A 85 -13.74 0.41 7.79
CA LYS A 85 -13.01 -0.86 7.87
C LYS A 85 -13.91 -2.05 7.56
N GLU A 86 -15.19 -1.99 7.88
CA GLU A 86 -16.12 -3.09 7.61
C GLU A 86 -16.31 -3.27 6.11
N ALA A 87 -16.53 -2.18 5.37
CA ALA A 87 -16.59 -2.19 3.92
C ALA A 87 -15.28 -2.69 3.29
N TYR A 88 -14.13 -2.25 3.81
CA TYR A 88 -12.82 -2.74 3.36
C TYR A 88 -12.67 -4.26 3.57
N LEU A 89 -13.02 -4.78 4.75
CA LEU A 89 -12.94 -6.20 5.06
C LEU A 89 -13.94 -7.02 4.23
N ALA A 90 -15.13 -6.49 3.97
CA ALA A 90 -16.12 -7.11 3.10
C ALA A 90 -15.60 -7.27 1.65
N ALA A 91 -14.75 -6.34 1.19
CA ALA A 91 -14.14 -6.34 -0.14
C ALA A 91 -12.75 -7.03 -0.20
N GLN A 92 -12.35 -7.76 0.84
CA GLN A 92 -10.97 -8.28 0.98
C GLN A 92 -10.53 -9.18 -0.17
N LYS A 93 -11.46 -9.94 -0.79
CA LYS A 93 -11.16 -10.83 -1.91
C LYS A 93 -10.79 -10.01 -3.16
N GLU A 94 -11.59 -9.01 -3.48
CA GLU A 94 -11.43 -8.12 -4.62
C GLU A 94 -10.17 -7.25 -4.44
N LEU A 95 -9.96 -6.70 -3.25
CA LEU A 95 -8.73 -5.98 -2.88
C LEU A 95 -7.49 -6.87 -3.05
N GLY A 96 -7.57 -8.14 -2.64
CA GLY A 96 -6.48 -9.10 -2.83
C GLY A 96 -6.14 -9.37 -4.30
N LEU A 97 -7.13 -9.39 -5.19
CA LEU A 97 -6.93 -9.54 -6.64
C LEU A 97 -6.26 -8.31 -7.25
N VAL A 98 -6.73 -7.12 -6.88
CA VAL A 98 -6.14 -5.83 -7.29
C VAL A 98 -4.70 -5.73 -6.78
N TYR A 99 -4.46 -6.01 -5.50
CA TYR A 99 -3.12 -6.00 -4.92
C TYR A 99 -2.17 -6.93 -5.67
N ARG A 100 -2.59 -8.18 -5.91
CA ARG A 100 -1.78 -9.19 -6.62
C ARG A 100 -1.48 -8.81 -8.08
N ARG A 101 -2.36 -8.05 -8.73
CA ARG A 101 -2.14 -7.53 -10.09
C ARG A 101 -0.93 -6.59 -10.14
N HIS A 102 -0.73 -5.81 -9.08
CA HIS A 102 0.28 -4.75 -9.00
C HIS A 102 1.55 -5.17 -8.28
N MET A 103 1.42 -5.89 -7.17
CA MET A 103 2.50 -6.25 -6.25
C MET A 103 2.93 -7.72 -6.36
N GLY A 104 2.22 -8.53 -7.18
CA GLY A 104 2.51 -9.95 -7.31
C GLY A 104 2.41 -10.69 -5.97
N LYS A 105 3.49 -11.37 -5.58
CA LYS A 105 3.62 -12.06 -4.28
C LYS A 105 4.47 -11.27 -3.27
N HIS A 106 4.86 -10.05 -3.61
CA HIS A 106 5.59 -9.18 -2.70
C HIS A 106 4.62 -8.58 -1.68
N PHE A 107 4.97 -8.67 -0.40
CA PHE A 107 4.19 -8.10 0.69
C PHE A 107 5.13 -7.31 1.60
N PRO A 108 5.03 -5.97 1.67
CA PRO A 108 5.82 -5.15 2.57
C PRO A 108 5.37 -5.37 4.02
N THR A 109 6.02 -4.69 4.97
CA THR A 109 5.35 -4.45 6.25
C THR A 109 4.11 -3.61 6.01
N MET A 110 3.02 -3.90 6.71
CA MET A 110 1.75 -3.18 6.51
C MET A 110 1.10 -2.82 7.83
N THR A 111 0.44 -1.67 7.83
CA THR A 111 -0.47 -1.25 8.90
C THR A 111 -1.76 -0.80 8.25
N LEU A 112 -2.90 -1.22 8.80
CA LEU A 112 -4.22 -0.75 8.37
C LEU A 112 -4.91 -0.10 9.57
N VAL A 113 -5.37 1.14 9.38
CA VAL A 113 -6.04 1.92 10.40
C VAL A 113 -7.35 2.46 9.86
N GLU A 114 -8.41 2.28 10.63
CA GLU A 114 -9.67 2.98 10.38
C GLU A 114 -9.58 4.40 10.95
N VAL A 115 -9.87 5.40 10.12
CA VAL A 115 -9.82 6.82 10.48
C VAL A 115 -11.18 7.47 10.32
N LYS A 116 -11.45 8.51 11.11
CA LYS A 116 -12.74 9.23 11.04
C LYS A 116 -12.99 9.85 9.66
N SER A 117 -11.94 10.36 9.03
CA SER A 117 -11.99 10.97 7.70
C SER A 117 -10.59 11.11 7.13
N LEU A 118 -10.50 11.17 5.80
CA LEU A 118 -9.29 11.57 5.06
C LEU A 118 -9.37 13.06 4.70
N TYR A 119 -8.26 13.64 4.24
CA TYR A 119 -8.23 15.04 3.81
C TYR A 119 -9.18 15.30 2.63
N GLU A 120 -9.16 14.39 1.65
CA GLU A 120 -9.96 14.50 0.45
C GLU A 120 -11.40 14.01 0.69
N PRO A 121 -12.43 14.86 0.48
CA PRO A 121 -13.82 14.44 0.57
C PRO A 121 -14.16 13.31 -0.40
N GLY A 122 -14.81 12.26 0.10
CA GLY A 122 -15.19 11.09 -0.71
C GLY A 122 -14.10 10.03 -0.84
N ALA A 123 -12.87 10.31 -0.43
CA ALA A 123 -11.82 9.30 -0.36
C ALA A 123 -12.17 8.26 0.72
N LYS A 124 -12.10 6.99 0.35
CA LYS A 124 -12.34 5.82 1.21
C LYS A 124 -11.05 5.19 1.70
N VAL A 125 -9.95 5.41 0.98
CA VAL A 125 -8.63 4.86 1.29
C VAL A 125 -7.52 5.83 0.90
N GLU A 126 -6.50 5.90 1.75
CA GLU A 126 -5.23 6.55 1.49
C GLU A 126 -4.08 5.58 1.80
N ILE A 127 -3.09 5.52 0.92
CA ILE A 127 -1.92 4.65 1.03
C ILE A 127 -0.66 5.52 1.08
N GLU A 128 0.17 5.37 2.10
CA GLU A 128 1.52 5.94 2.15
C GLU A 128 2.56 4.83 2.34
N GLY A 129 3.85 5.14 2.27
CA GLY A 129 4.86 4.12 2.52
C GLY A 129 6.31 4.55 2.46
N LEU A 130 7.16 3.54 2.49
CA LEU A 130 8.61 3.65 2.33
C LEU A 130 9.07 2.64 1.30
N ALA A 131 9.89 3.09 0.36
CA ALA A 131 10.63 2.25 -0.56
C ALA A 131 12.14 2.44 -0.38
N VAL A 132 12.89 1.44 -0.80
CA VAL A 132 14.36 1.42 -0.78
C VAL A 132 14.88 1.06 -2.17
N LEU A 133 15.95 1.74 -2.57
CA LEU A 133 16.59 1.63 -3.89
C LEU A 133 18.08 1.32 -3.74
#